data_AF-A0A349J9U5-F1
#
_entry.id   AF-A0A349J9U5-F1
#
_cell.length_a   1.000
_cell.length_b   1.000
_cell.length_c   1.000
_cell.angle_alpha   90.00
_cell.angle_beta   90.00
_cell.angle_gamma   90.00
#
_symmetry.space_group_name_H-M   'P 1'
#
loop_
_entity.id
_entity.type
_entity.pdbx_description
1 polymer ?
#
loop_
_entity_poly.entity_id
_entity_poly.type
_entity_poly.pdbx_seq_one_letter_code
_entity_poly.pdbx_strand_id
1 'polypeptide(L)'
;PAAARRTAELCARLADEPHAHRRNLGLAWLLADAWRQGSSTEPAARLPAQVEQAIRLIQHGSDDLPLAALATACGVSPAWLSRSFARHVGMPITAFRARTRLARVLDGWRPGDNLLHLALHAGFGSYNRFHAACRRWVGCSPRAWIAAGGAARL
;
A
#
# COMPACT_ATOMS: atom_id res chain seq x y z
N PRO A 1 6.73 -27.94 4.08
CA PRO A 1 5.48 -27.75 3.28
C PRO A 1 5.83 -27.40 1.83
N ALA A 2 5.04 -27.85 0.84
CA ALA A 2 5.34 -27.68 -0.59
C ALA A 2 5.56 -26.22 -1.04
N ALA A 3 4.97 -25.26 -0.31
CA ALA A 3 5.18 -23.82 -0.53
C ALA A 3 6.62 -23.36 -0.29
N ALA A 4 7.30 -23.89 0.74
CA ALA A 4 8.68 -23.53 1.08
C ALA A 4 9.70 -24.05 0.06
N ARG A 5 9.40 -25.19 -0.58
CA ARG A 5 10.22 -25.73 -1.67
C ARG A 5 10.08 -24.89 -2.94
N ARG A 6 8.86 -24.47 -3.29
CA ARG A 6 8.60 -23.58 -4.43
C ARG A 6 9.27 -22.21 -4.28
N THR A 7 9.31 -21.64 -3.08
CA THR A 7 10.00 -20.35 -2.85
C THR A 7 11.51 -20.50 -2.96
N ALA A 8 12.09 -21.59 -2.44
CA ALA A 8 13.51 -21.87 -2.58
C ALA A 8 13.92 -22.06 -4.05
N GLU A 9 13.11 -22.77 -4.84
CA GLU A 9 13.32 -22.95 -6.29
C GLU A 9 13.21 -21.62 -7.05
N LEU A 10 12.25 -20.76 -6.71
CA LEU A 10 12.13 -19.42 -7.31
C LEU A 10 13.35 -18.53 -6.99
N CYS A 11 13.83 -18.56 -5.74
CA CYS A 11 15.06 -17.86 -5.35
C CYS A 11 16.30 -18.38 -6.07
N ALA A 12 16.41 -19.70 -6.25
CA ALA A 12 17.52 -20.31 -6.99
C ALA A 12 17.47 -19.96 -8.49
N ARG A 13 16.28 -19.97 -9.10
CA ARG A 13 16.09 -19.57 -10.50
C ARG A 13 16.40 -18.08 -10.74
N LEU A 14 16.08 -17.22 -9.78
CA LEU A 14 16.46 -15.80 -9.83
C LEU A 14 17.97 -15.58 -9.68
N ALA A 15 18.69 -16.53 -9.06
CA ALA A 15 20.14 -16.48 -8.94
C ALA A 15 20.83 -16.85 -10.27
N ASP A 16 20.21 -17.67 -11.12
CA ASP A 16 20.81 -18.19 -12.37
C ASP A 16 20.61 -17.30 -13.61
N GLU A 17 19.87 -16.19 -13.52
CA GLU A 17 19.66 -15.29 -14.65
C GLU A 17 20.91 -14.42 -14.95
N PRO A 18 21.57 -14.60 -16.11
CA PRO A 18 22.95 -14.17 -16.34
C PRO A 18 23.15 -12.65 -16.42
N HIS A 19 22.09 -11.84 -16.50
CA HIS A 19 22.20 -10.38 -16.65
C HIS A 19 21.49 -9.56 -15.54
N ALA A 20 20.83 -10.20 -14.56
CA ALA A 20 20.23 -9.53 -13.40
C ALA A 20 21.12 -9.56 -12.13
N HIS A 21 22.08 -10.48 -12.12
CA HIS A 21 22.87 -10.93 -10.95
C HIS A 21 23.60 -9.76 -10.23
N ARG A 22 24.26 -8.83 -10.91
CA ARG A 22 25.12 -7.86 -10.18
C ARG A 22 24.39 -6.79 -9.37
N ARG A 23 23.10 -6.51 -9.60
CA ARG A 23 22.42 -5.38 -8.91
C ARG A 23 21.58 -5.77 -7.70
N ASN A 24 21.01 -6.97 -7.64
CA ASN A 24 20.05 -7.34 -6.60
C ASN A 24 20.40 -8.57 -5.75
N LEU A 25 21.49 -9.30 -6.04
CA LEU A 25 21.86 -10.48 -5.24
C LEU A 25 22.15 -10.18 -3.78
N GLY A 26 22.74 -9.03 -3.50
CA GLY A 26 22.97 -8.59 -2.13
C GLY A 26 21.65 -8.53 -1.36
N LEU A 27 20.59 -8.00 -1.99
CA LEU A 27 19.25 -7.98 -1.41
C LEU A 27 18.66 -9.39 -1.26
N ALA A 28 18.78 -10.23 -2.29
CA ALA A 28 18.28 -11.60 -2.22
C ALA A 28 18.98 -12.42 -1.11
N TRP A 29 20.30 -12.29 -0.99
CA TRP A 29 21.09 -12.91 0.07
C TRP A 29 20.72 -12.34 1.44
N LEU A 30 20.66 -11.01 1.62
CA LEU A 30 20.29 -10.36 2.87
C LEU A 30 18.88 -10.73 3.32
N LEU A 31 17.92 -10.81 2.39
CA LEU A 31 16.58 -11.29 2.69
C LEU A 31 16.64 -12.75 3.14
N ALA A 32 17.24 -13.64 2.35
CA ALA A 32 17.33 -15.06 2.68
C ALA A 32 18.09 -15.31 4.00
N ASP A 33 19.07 -14.48 4.30
CA ASP A 33 19.85 -14.50 5.53
C ASP A 33 19.03 -14.00 6.73
N ALA A 34 18.32 -12.88 6.60
CA ALA A 34 17.39 -12.41 7.62
C ALA A 34 16.29 -13.46 7.93
N TRP A 35 15.78 -14.14 6.91
CA TRP A 35 14.84 -15.25 7.07
C TRP A 35 15.46 -16.45 7.79
N ARG A 36 16.72 -16.80 7.49
CA ARG A 36 17.44 -17.90 8.15
C ARG A 36 17.80 -17.59 9.60
N GLN A 37 18.17 -16.34 9.89
CA GLN A 37 18.68 -15.93 11.21
C GLN A 37 17.59 -15.57 12.21
N GLY A 38 16.37 -15.26 11.76
CA GLY A 38 15.34 -14.83 12.69
C GLY A 38 14.02 -14.46 12.07
N SER A 39 13.30 -15.43 11.48
CA SER A 39 11.84 -15.35 11.50
C SER A 39 11.32 -15.85 12.85
N SER A 40 11.60 -15.11 13.92
CA SER A 40 10.61 -14.88 14.97
C SER A 40 9.54 -13.94 14.41
N THR A 41 8.97 -14.29 13.26
CA THR A 41 7.68 -13.72 12.87
C THR A 41 6.72 -14.36 13.84
N GLU A 42 6.51 -13.69 14.99
CA GLU A 42 5.22 -13.74 15.68
C GLU A 42 4.17 -13.89 14.57
N PRO A 43 3.38 -14.97 14.53
CA PRO A 43 2.49 -15.25 13.42
C PRO A 43 1.70 -13.98 13.19
N ALA A 44 1.98 -13.27 12.08
CA ALA A 44 1.59 -11.88 11.89
C ALA A 44 0.14 -11.76 12.34
N ALA A 45 -0.08 -11.07 13.47
CA ALA A 45 -1.31 -11.20 14.24
C ALA A 45 -2.48 -11.09 13.28
N ARG A 46 -3.18 -12.23 13.06
CA ARG A 46 -4.08 -12.34 11.92
C ARG A 46 -5.10 -11.22 12.02
N LEU A 47 -5.20 -10.39 10.98
CA LEU A 47 -6.16 -9.31 10.95
C LEU A 47 -7.55 -9.89 11.22
N PRO A 48 -8.38 -9.26 12.06
CA PRO A 48 -9.77 -9.65 12.16
C PRO A 48 -10.42 -9.61 10.77
N ALA A 49 -11.22 -10.62 10.44
CA ALA A 49 -11.81 -10.77 9.10
C ALA A 49 -12.58 -9.50 8.66
N GLN A 50 -13.19 -8.79 9.60
CA GLN A 50 -13.91 -7.54 9.37
C GLN A 50 -12.98 -6.38 9.01
N VAL A 51 -11.78 -6.32 9.60
CA VAL A 51 -10.77 -5.31 9.24
C VAL A 51 -10.21 -5.61 7.84
N GLU A 52 -9.94 -6.88 7.54
CA GLU A 52 -9.52 -7.32 6.20
C GLU A 52 -10.57 -7.01 5.14
N GLN A 53 -11.85 -7.27 5.43
CA GLN A 53 -12.96 -6.92 4.56
C GLN A 53 -13.06 -5.40 4.36
N ALA A 54 -12.93 -4.60 5.42
CA ALA A 54 -12.92 -3.15 5.30
C ALA A 54 -11.77 -2.64 4.42
N ILE A 55 -10.57 -3.22 4.54
CA ILE A 55 -9.43 -2.93 3.67
C ILE A 55 -9.78 -3.23 2.21
N ARG A 56 -10.32 -4.42 1.94
CA ARG A 56 -10.74 -4.81 0.58
C ARG A 56 -11.76 -3.83 0.01
N LEU A 57 -12.82 -3.50 0.76
CA LEU A 57 -13.85 -2.55 0.31
C LEU A 57 -13.25 -1.18 -0.03
N ILE A 58 -12.39 -0.64 0.83
CA ILE A 58 -11.74 0.65 0.60
C ILE A 58 -10.85 0.59 -0.66
N GLN A 59 -10.09 -0.49 -0.85
CA GLN A 59 -9.20 -0.67 -2.00
C GLN A 59 -9.95 -0.82 -3.33
N HIS A 60 -11.17 -1.36 -3.32
CA HIS A 60 -11.99 -1.58 -4.52
C HIS A 60 -13.05 -0.47 -4.75
N GLY A 61 -12.78 0.76 -4.31
CA GLY A 61 -13.57 1.94 -4.68
C GLY A 61 -14.69 2.31 -3.71
N SER A 62 -14.76 1.69 -2.53
CA SER A 62 -15.70 2.10 -1.47
C SER A 62 -15.10 3.10 -0.45
N ASP A 63 -14.10 3.87 -0.85
CA ASP A 63 -13.45 4.86 0.01
C ASP A 63 -14.34 6.08 0.32
N ASP A 64 -15.38 6.32 -0.46
CA ASP A 64 -16.37 7.37 -0.19
C ASP A 64 -17.51 6.93 0.72
N LEU A 65 -17.66 5.62 1.00
CA LEU A 65 -18.70 5.14 1.90
C LEU A 65 -18.58 5.81 3.28
N PRO A 66 -19.66 6.30 3.88
CA PRO A 66 -19.59 6.76 5.26
C PRO A 66 -19.14 5.60 6.18
N LEU A 67 -18.46 5.92 7.29
CA LEU A 67 -17.95 4.91 8.23
C LEU A 67 -19.06 3.95 8.70
N ALA A 68 -20.28 4.47 8.88
CA ALA A 68 -21.44 3.68 9.25
C ALA A 68 -21.76 2.59 8.21
N ALA A 69 -21.83 2.96 6.93
CA ALA A 69 -22.10 2.00 5.86
C ALA A 69 -20.97 0.97 5.70
N LEU A 70 -19.70 1.40 5.84
CA LEU A 70 -18.56 0.50 5.81
C LEU A 70 -18.62 -0.53 6.96
N ALA A 71 -19.01 -0.07 8.16
CA ALA A 71 -19.15 -0.93 9.32
C ALA A 71 -20.31 -1.91 9.17
N THR A 72 -21.46 -1.46 8.65
CA THR A 72 -22.60 -2.33 8.30
C THR A 72 -22.18 -3.40 7.30
N ALA A 73 -21.45 -3.03 6.24
CA ALA A 73 -20.95 -3.99 5.25
C ALA A 73 -20.03 -5.06 5.87
N CYS A 74 -19.28 -4.69 6.92
CA CYS A 74 -18.40 -5.60 7.66
C CYS A 74 -19.07 -6.31 8.85
N GLY A 75 -20.38 -6.11 9.07
CA GLY A 75 -21.14 -6.75 10.16
C GLY A 75 -20.76 -6.27 11.57
N VAL A 76 -20.26 -5.04 11.73
CA VAL A 76 -19.76 -4.51 13.01
C VAL A 76 -20.24 -3.10 13.28
N SER A 77 -20.10 -2.63 14.53
CA SER A 77 -20.40 -1.24 14.87
C SER A 77 -19.32 -0.27 14.33
N PRO A 78 -19.67 0.98 14.02
CA PRO A 78 -18.72 1.98 13.53
C PRO A 78 -17.57 2.25 14.51
N ALA A 79 -17.90 2.27 15.81
CA ALA A 79 -16.93 2.48 16.87
C ALA A 79 -15.95 1.30 17.01
N TRP A 80 -16.45 0.07 16.89
CA TRP A 80 -15.58 -1.12 16.87
C TRP A 80 -14.65 -1.09 15.66
N LEU A 81 -15.21 -0.82 14.46
CA LEU A 81 -14.41 -0.82 13.23
C LEU A 81 -13.31 0.23 13.29
N SER A 82 -13.63 1.47 13.70
CA SER A 82 -12.63 2.54 13.81
C SER A 82 -11.47 2.18 14.74
N ARG A 83 -11.76 1.70 15.96
CA ARG A 83 -10.73 1.31 16.94
C ARG A 83 -9.92 0.10 16.48
N SER A 84 -10.60 -0.95 16.02
CA SER A 84 -9.96 -2.19 15.58
C SER A 84 -9.08 -1.94 14.35
N PHE A 85 -9.56 -1.16 13.39
CA PHE A 85 -8.80 -0.78 12.21
C PHE A 85 -7.54 0.02 12.59
N ALA A 86 -7.66 1.06 13.42
CA ALA A 86 -6.49 1.84 13.82
C ALA A 86 -5.46 0.99 14.58
N ARG A 87 -5.92 0.08 15.45
CA ARG A 87 -5.06 -0.83 16.21
C ARG A 87 -4.30 -1.82 15.32
N HIS A 88 -4.97 -2.42 14.33
CA HIS A 88 -4.38 -3.48 13.51
C HIS A 88 -3.68 -2.97 12.25
N VAL A 89 -4.14 -1.85 11.68
CA VAL A 89 -3.58 -1.25 10.45
C VAL A 89 -2.56 -0.14 10.79
N GLY A 90 -2.52 0.32 12.05
CA GLY A 90 -1.60 1.36 12.50
C GLY A 90 -1.99 2.78 12.05
N MET A 91 -3.14 2.95 11.41
CA MET A 91 -3.65 4.26 11.01
C MET A 91 -5.17 4.33 10.97
N PRO A 92 -5.77 5.52 11.17
CA PRO A 92 -7.21 5.71 11.02
C PRO A 92 -7.70 5.40 9.59
N ILE A 93 -8.95 4.98 9.48
CA ILE A 93 -9.63 4.68 8.20
C ILE A 93 -9.56 5.88 7.23
N THR A 94 -9.72 7.10 7.73
CA THR A 94 -9.65 8.33 6.92
C THR A 94 -8.27 8.54 6.29
N ALA A 95 -7.21 8.27 7.06
CA ALA A 95 -5.83 8.35 6.57
C ALA A 95 -5.54 7.23 5.57
N PHE A 96 -6.05 6.02 5.82
CA PHE A 96 -5.93 4.88 4.90
C PHE A 96 -6.63 5.14 3.55
N ARG A 97 -7.82 5.74 3.57
CA ARG A 97 -8.54 6.17 2.36
C ARG A 97 -7.75 7.21 1.57
N ALA A 98 -7.25 8.25 2.25
CA ALA A 98 -6.42 9.26 1.60
C ALA A 98 -5.15 8.65 0.96
N ARG A 99 -4.51 7.70 1.64
CA ARG A 99 -3.35 6.97 1.09
C ARG A 99 -3.73 6.11 -0.12
N THR A 100 -4.88 5.44 -0.07
CA THR A 100 -5.39 4.61 -1.18
C THR A 100 -5.72 5.47 -2.41
N ARG A 101 -6.40 6.61 -2.21
CA ARG A 101 -6.66 7.59 -3.28
C ARG A 101 -5.37 8.13 -3.88
N LEU A 102 -4.41 8.47 -3.03
CA LEU A 102 -3.10 8.95 -3.49
C LEU A 102 -2.45 7.91 -4.40
N ALA A 103 -2.36 6.65 -3.96
CA ALA A 103 -1.79 5.58 -4.77
C ALA A 103 -2.47 5.48 -6.15
N ARG A 104 -3.82 5.46 -6.20
CA ARG A 104 -4.56 5.43 -7.47
C ARG A 104 -4.24 6.62 -8.39
N VAL A 105 -4.11 7.82 -7.83
CA VAL A 105 -3.77 9.03 -8.61
C VAL A 105 -2.38 8.91 -9.22
N LEU A 106 -1.40 8.43 -8.44
CA LEU A 106 -0.03 8.29 -8.91
C LEU A 106 0.09 7.14 -9.94
N ASP A 107 -0.59 6.02 -9.70
CA ASP A 107 -0.63 4.86 -10.61
C ASP A 107 -1.29 5.22 -11.96
N GLY A 108 -2.30 6.08 -11.91
CA GLY A 108 -3.06 6.53 -13.09
C GLY A 108 -2.41 7.66 -13.87
N TRP A 109 -1.47 8.41 -13.28
CA TRP A 109 -0.86 9.57 -13.93
C TRP A 109 0.07 9.18 -15.10
N ARG A 110 0.00 9.93 -16.19
CA ARG A 110 0.90 9.83 -17.35
C ARG A 110 1.55 11.17 -17.65
N PRO A 111 2.74 11.20 -18.28
CA PRO A 111 3.35 12.45 -18.73
C PRO A 111 2.38 13.25 -19.61
N GLY A 112 2.15 14.52 -19.25
CA GLY A 112 1.17 15.39 -19.89
C GLY A 112 -0.17 15.52 -19.14
N ASP A 113 -0.47 14.61 -18.21
CA ASP A 113 -1.69 14.69 -17.41
C ASP A 113 -1.62 15.81 -16.38
N ASN A 114 -2.75 16.46 -16.17
CA ASN A 114 -2.95 17.39 -15.07
C ASN A 114 -3.17 16.62 -13.76
N LEU A 115 -2.11 16.46 -12.97
CA LEU A 115 -2.12 15.74 -11.69
C LEU A 115 -3.14 16.31 -10.67
N LEU A 116 -3.37 17.63 -10.69
CA LEU A 116 -4.40 18.25 -9.85
C LEU A 116 -5.79 17.76 -10.24
N HIS A 117 -6.10 17.72 -11.54
CA HIS A 117 -7.38 17.24 -12.04
C HIS A 117 -7.62 15.78 -11.63
N LEU A 118 -6.62 14.90 -11.80
CA LEU A 118 -6.66 13.51 -11.33
C LEU A 118 -6.93 13.41 -9.82
N ALA A 119 -6.25 14.21 -9.01
CA ALA A 119 -6.45 14.21 -7.56
C ALA A 119 -7.88 14.64 -7.16
N LEU A 120 -8.45 15.62 -7.85
CA LEU A 120 -9.83 16.06 -7.60
C LEU A 120 -10.84 14.98 -8.00
N HIS A 121 -10.66 14.35 -9.17
CA HIS A 121 -11.49 13.21 -9.60
C HIS A 121 -11.38 12.01 -8.66
N ALA A 122 -10.21 11.80 -8.05
CA ALA A 122 -10.01 10.76 -7.04
C ALA A 122 -10.59 11.11 -5.65
N GLY A 123 -11.29 12.23 -5.48
CA GLY A 123 -12.01 12.54 -4.25
C GLY A 123 -11.18 13.20 -3.13
N PHE A 124 -10.08 13.89 -3.46
CA PHE A 124 -9.35 14.69 -2.46
C PHE A 124 -10.06 15.96 -2.03
N GLY A 125 -10.99 16.47 -2.86
CA GLY A 125 -11.79 17.66 -2.60
C GLY A 125 -11.03 19.00 -2.68
N SER A 126 -9.72 19.02 -2.45
CA SER A 126 -8.88 20.20 -2.67
C SER A 126 -7.41 19.86 -2.90
N TYR A 127 -6.69 20.81 -3.53
CA TYR A 127 -5.26 20.67 -3.75
C TYR A 127 -4.45 20.60 -2.44
N ASN A 128 -4.82 21.38 -1.42
CA ASN A 128 -4.10 21.38 -0.15
C ASN A 128 -4.11 20.00 0.53
N ARG A 129 -5.24 19.28 0.48
CA ARG A 129 -5.36 17.93 1.02
C ARG A 129 -4.50 16.93 0.24
N PHE A 130 -4.50 17.05 -1.08
CA PHE A 130 -3.64 16.23 -1.94
C PHE A 130 -2.15 16.50 -1.70
N HIS A 131 -1.76 17.77 -1.66
CA HIS A 131 -0.38 18.19 -1.39
C HIS A 131 0.11 17.67 -0.03
N ALA A 132 -0.71 17.79 1.02
CA ALA A 132 -0.41 17.24 2.34
C ALA A 132 -0.25 15.72 2.31
N ALA A 133 -1.10 15.01 1.55
CA ALA A 133 -1.00 13.55 1.39
C ALA A 133 0.29 13.14 0.65
N CYS A 134 0.67 13.84 -0.44
CA CYS A 134 1.94 13.61 -1.13
C CYS A 134 3.14 13.80 -0.19
N ARG A 135 3.17 14.91 0.56
CA ARG A 135 4.26 15.18 1.51
C ARG A 135 4.33 14.10 2.59
N ARG A 136 3.18 13.63 3.08
CA ARG A 136 3.11 12.62 4.14
C ARG A 136 3.57 11.23 3.70
N TRP A 137 3.16 10.79 2.50
CA TRP A 137 3.32 9.39 2.10
C TRP A 137 4.37 9.17 1.01
N VAL A 138 4.60 10.16 0.16
CA VAL A 138 5.64 10.13 -0.89
C VAL A 138 6.90 10.86 -0.42
N GLY A 139 6.78 11.79 0.53
CA GLY A 139 7.89 12.56 1.07
C GLY A 139 8.23 13.83 0.29
N CYS A 140 7.61 14.06 -0.87
CA CYS A 140 7.86 15.23 -1.71
C CYS A 140 6.55 15.92 -2.16
N SER A 141 6.68 17.10 -2.77
CA SER A 141 5.52 17.81 -3.34
C SER A 141 5.09 17.19 -4.67
N PRO A 142 3.83 17.35 -5.11
CA PRO A 142 3.37 16.85 -6.40
C PRO A 142 4.23 17.31 -7.58
N ARG A 143 4.65 18.58 -7.58
CA ARG A 143 5.53 19.13 -8.62
C ARG A 143 6.91 18.48 -8.63
N ALA A 144 7.50 18.25 -7.45
CA ALA A 144 8.78 17.57 -7.34
C ALA A 144 8.68 16.10 -7.78
N TRP A 145 7.57 15.43 -7.45
CA TRP A 145 7.27 14.07 -7.90
C TRP A 145 7.19 13.97 -9.43
N ILE A 146 6.47 14.89 -10.09
CA ILE A 146 6.41 14.98 -11.57
C ILE A 146 7.79 15.27 -12.16
N ALA A 147 8.53 16.22 -11.61
CA ALA A 147 9.87 16.60 -12.11
C ALA A 147 10.87 15.43 -12.03
N ALA A 148 10.69 14.52 -11.08
CA ALA A 148 11.44 13.27 -10.98
C ALA A 148 10.97 12.19 -11.99
N GLY A 149 10.12 12.54 -12.96
CA GLY A 149 9.55 11.64 -13.97
C GLY A 149 8.29 10.90 -13.52
N GLY A 150 7.57 11.40 -12.50
CA GLY A 150 6.53 10.67 -11.76
C GLY A 150 7.10 9.65 -10.78
N ALA A 151 8.41 9.78 -10.48
CA ALA A 151 9.36 8.71 -10.23
C ALA A 151 9.18 7.56 -11.26
N ALA A 152 10.14 7.26 -12.14
CA ALA A 152 10.03 6.21 -13.18
C ALA A 152 9.90 4.74 -12.66
N ARG A 153 9.21 4.56 -11.54
CA ARG A 153 9.35 3.57 -10.47
C ARG A 153 8.13 3.71 -9.55
N LEU A 154 7.36 2.66 -9.37
CA LEU A 154 6.99 2.27 -8.01
C LEU A 154 8.07 1.33 -7.50
#